data_AF-A0A7C7AH79-F1
#
_entry.id   AF-A0A7C7AH79-F1
#
_cell.length_a   1.000
_cell.length_b   1.000
_cell.length_c   1.000
_cell.angle_alpha   90.00
_cell.angle_beta   90.00
_cell.angle_gamma   90.00
#
_symmetry.space_group_name_H-M   'P 1'
#
loop_
_entity.id
_entity.type
_entity.pdbx_description
1 polymer ?
#
loop_
_entity_poly.entity_id
_entity_poly.type
_entity_poly.pdbx_seq_one_letter_code
_entity_poly.pdbx_strand_id
1 'polypeptide(L)'
;EFPSALGKSIEDIAKTATPMALIALGGEIKINNIWKNIKYLVMVCAGKLFIIPALTVLISVAFGYRGAELCALFSMMAPSTSVSSYAMAKQYNCNYELAGQIVFITTIVSPFSIFLFVFTLKSIGLF
;
A
#
# COMPACT_ATOMS: atom_id res chain seq x y z
N GLU A 1 12.67 -17.30 -26.38
CA GLU A 1 12.71 -15.91 -25.89
C GLU A 1 11.75 -15.09 -26.75
N PHE A 2 10.74 -14.44 -26.17
CA PHE A 2 9.75 -13.69 -26.95
C PHE A 2 10.43 -12.49 -27.64
N PRO A 3 10.00 -12.08 -28.85
CA PRO A 3 10.56 -10.92 -29.53
C PRO A 3 10.47 -9.68 -28.65
N SER A 4 11.55 -8.91 -28.55
CA SER A 4 11.68 -7.75 -27.66
C SER A 4 10.65 -6.64 -27.93
N ALA A 5 10.07 -6.59 -29.13
CA ALA A 5 8.93 -5.72 -29.45
C ALA A 5 7.63 -6.17 -28.75
N LEU A 6 7.34 -7.47 -28.71
CA LEU A 6 6.17 -8.04 -28.01
C LEU A 6 6.30 -7.89 -26.50
N GLY A 7 7.51 -8.11 -25.96
CA GLY A 7 7.80 -7.89 -24.54
C GLY A 7 7.51 -6.46 -24.09
N LYS A 8 8.01 -5.46 -24.84
CA LYS A 8 7.76 -4.03 -24.53
C LYS A 8 6.29 -3.65 -24.64
N SER A 9 5.58 -4.07 -25.68
CA SER A 9 4.16 -3.75 -25.83
C SER A 9 3.30 -4.33 -24.70
N ILE A 10 3.60 -5.57 -24.27
CA ILE A 10 2.90 -6.19 -23.13
C ILE A 10 3.24 -5.45 -21.83
N GLU A 11 4.50 -5.04 -21.65
CA GLU A 11 4.93 -4.30 -20.46
C GLU A 11 4.27 -2.91 -20.36
N ASP A 12 4.15 -2.19 -21.48
CA ASP A 12 3.46 -0.90 -21.51
C ASP A 12 1.96 -1.04 -21.21
N ILE A 13 1.30 -2.07 -21.75
CA ILE A 13 -0.09 -2.38 -21.39
C ILE A 13 -0.20 -2.72 -19.90
N ALA A 14 0.71 -3.53 -19.36
CA ALA A 14 0.73 -3.91 -17.95
C ALA A 14 0.90 -2.68 -17.02
N LYS A 15 1.75 -1.71 -17.40
CA LYS A 15 1.93 -0.45 -16.65
C LYS A 15 0.64 0.39 -16.59
N THR A 16 -0.20 0.32 -17.62
CA THR A 16 -1.49 1.03 -17.63
C THR A 16 -2.62 0.30 -16.89
N ALA A 17 -2.47 -1.01 -16.63
CA ALA A 17 -3.49 -1.79 -15.94
C ALA A 17 -3.72 -1.31 -14.49
N THR A 18 -2.65 -0.96 -13.78
CA THR A 18 -2.72 -0.46 -12.39
C THR A 18 -3.51 0.86 -12.26
N PRO A 19 -3.22 1.93 -13.05
CA PRO A 19 -4.01 3.15 -13.00
C PRO A 19 -5.45 2.96 -13.50
N MET A 20 -5.69 2.09 -14.50
CA MET A 20 -7.05 1.74 -14.93
C MET A 20 -7.84 1.05 -13.82
N ALA A 21 -7.22 0.11 -13.09
CA ALA A 21 -7.85 -0.55 -11.95
C ALA A 21 -8.15 0.44 -10.81
N LEU A 22 -7.27 1.41 -10.58
CA LEU A 22 -7.50 2.49 -9.61
C LEU A 22 -8.65 3.41 -10.00
N ILE A 23 -8.77 3.77 -11.28
CA ILE A 23 -9.88 4.59 -11.79
C ILE A 23 -11.21 3.84 -11.68
N ALA A 24 -11.24 2.57 -12.06
CA ALA A 24 -12.43 1.73 -11.92
C ALA A 24 -12.85 1.56 -10.45
N LEU A 25 -11.88 1.34 -9.55
CA LEU A 25 -12.10 1.28 -8.10
C LEU A 25 -12.65 2.62 -7.57
N GLY A 26 -12.07 3.75 -8.01
CA GLY A 26 -12.52 5.09 -7.62
C GLY A 26 -13.96 5.41 -8.03
N GLY A 27 -14.38 4.97 -9.23
CA GLY A 27 -15.76 5.16 -9.71
C GLY A 27 -16.79 4.28 -9.01
N GLU A 28 -16.38 3.14 -8.45
CA GLU A 28 -17.28 2.17 -7.79
C GLU A 28 -17.42 2.42 -6.27
N ILE A 29 -16.60 3.31 -5.69
CA ILE A 29 -16.65 3.64 -4.25
C ILE A 29 -17.86 4.53 -3.92
N LYS A 30 -18.72 4.05 -3.02
CA LYS A 30 -19.76 4.86 -2.37
C LYS A 30 -19.20 5.55 -1.11
N ILE A 31 -18.95 6.85 -1.22
CA ILE A 31 -18.39 7.69 -0.13
C ILE A 31 -19.30 7.71 1.11
N ASN A 32 -20.62 7.61 0.93
CA ASN A 32 -21.57 7.62 2.05
C ASN A 32 -21.40 6.42 3.00
N ASN A 33 -20.95 5.26 2.50
CA ASN A 33 -20.70 4.07 3.33
C ASN A 33 -19.32 4.07 4.02
N ILE A 34 -18.42 4.99 3.66
CA ILE A 34 -17.09 5.11 4.28
C ILE A 34 -17.22 5.48 5.75
N TRP A 35 -18.07 6.47 6.04
CA TRP A 35 -18.31 6.97 7.39
C TRP A 35 -18.89 5.90 8.33
N LYS A 36 -19.70 4.98 7.78
CA LYS A 36 -20.33 3.90 8.55
C LYS A 36 -19.33 2.82 8.96
N ASN A 37 -18.30 2.59 8.14
CA ASN A 37 -17.27 1.57 8.38
C ASN A 37 -15.93 2.15 8.86
N ILE A 38 -15.90 3.43 9.22
CA ILE A 38 -14.66 4.15 9.56
C ILE A 38 -13.90 3.52 10.73
N LYS A 39 -14.61 2.89 11.68
CA LYS A 39 -13.98 2.16 12.80
C LYS A 39 -13.08 1.01 12.31
N TYR A 40 -13.57 0.21 11.35
CA TYR A 40 -12.80 -0.89 10.77
C TYR A 40 -11.67 -0.37 9.88
N LEU A 41 -11.96 0.68 9.10
CA LEU A 41 -10.96 1.32 8.25
C LEU A 41 -9.78 1.88 9.07
N VAL A 42 -10.07 2.61 10.14
CA VAL A 42 -9.04 3.18 11.02
C VAL A 42 -8.24 2.09 11.71
N MET A 43 -8.87 1.00 12.14
CA MET A 43 -8.15 -0.12 12.77
C MET A 43 -7.21 -0.83 11.79
N VAL A 44 -7.65 -1.06 10.55
CA VAL A 44 -6.82 -1.68 9.51
C VAL A 44 -5.71 -0.73 9.05
N CYS A 45 -6.01 0.55 8.83
CA CYS A 45 -5.01 1.57 8.51
C CYS A 45 -3.99 1.73 9.63
N ALA A 46 -4.41 1.86 10.89
CA ALA A 46 -3.49 1.99 12.02
C ALA A 46 -2.61 0.73 12.16
N GLY A 47 -3.20 -0.47 12.07
CA GLY A 47 -2.45 -1.72 12.15
C GLY A 47 -1.44 -1.87 11.01
N LYS A 48 -1.90 -1.71 9.76
CA LYS A 48 -1.04 -1.96 8.60
C LYS A 48 -0.01 -0.86 8.37
N LEU A 49 -0.34 0.38 8.70
CA LEU A 49 0.45 1.56 8.35
C LEU A 49 1.33 2.07 9.49
N PHE A 50 1.07 1.68 10.75
CA PHE A 50 1.93 2.03 11.89
C PHE A 50 2.52 0.79 12.54
N ILE A 51 1.71 -0.23 12.87
CA ILE A 51 2.20 -1.39 13.63
C ILE A 51 3.20 -2.21 12.80
N ILE A 52 2.87 -2.53 11.55
CA ILE A 52 3.75 -3.31 10.67
C ILE A 52 5.08 -2.58 10.40
N PRO A 53 5.11 -1.32 9.92
CA PRO A 53 6.38 -0.63 9.69
C PRO A 53 7.16 -0.37 10.99
N ALA A 54 6.49 -0.11 12.11
CA ALA A 54 7.17 0.02 13.41
C ALA A 54 7.87 -1.29 13.81
N LEU A 55 7.18 -2.43 13.71
CA LEU A 55 7.77 -3.75 13.98
C LEU A 55 8.94 -4.04 13.04
N THR A 56 8.79 -3.77 11.75
CA THR A 56 9.86 -3.97 10.77
C THR A 56 11.09 -3.14 11.10
N VAL A 57 10.92 -1.86 11.45
CA VAL A 57 12.02 -0.99 11.89
C VAL A 57 12.66 -1.53 13.16
N LEU A 58 11.86 -1.93 14.15
CA LEU A 58 12.35 -2.42 15.45
C LEU A 58 13.16 -3.72 15.29
N ILE A 59 12.66 -4.66 14.48
CA ILE A 59 13.36 -5.91 14.15
C ILE A 59 14.63 -5.63 13.35
N SER A 60 14.58 -4.73 12.36
CA SER A 60 15.74 -4.44 11.52
C SER A 60 16.87 -3.76 12.32
N VAL A 61 16.52 -2.87 13.24
CA VAL A 61 17.47 -2.26 14.19
C VAL A 61 18.02 -3.31 15.17
N ALA A 62 17.18 -4.22 15.67
CA ALA A 62 17.62 -5.31 16.55
C ALA A 62 18.59 -6.28 15.86
N PHE A 63 18.42 -6.51 14.57
CA PHE A 63 19.35 -7.28 13.74
C PHE A 63 20.60 -6.50 13.30
N GLY A 64 20.68 -5.19 13.61
CA GLY A 64 21.84 -4.36 13.33
C GLY A 64 21.91 -3.77 11.92
N TYR A 65 20.84 -3.89 11.12
CA TYR A 65 20.78 -3.28 9.78
C TYR A 65 20.81 -1.75 9.89
N ARG A 66 21.67 -1.10 9.09
CA ARG A 66 21.84 0.37 9.06
C ARG A 66 21.86 0.91 7.63
N GLY A 67 21.35 2.14 7.45
CA GLY A 67 21.40 2.86 6.18
C GLY A 67 20.57 2.20 5.07
N ALA A 68 21.24 1.82 3.98
CA ALA A 68 20.59 1.40 2.73
C ALA A 68 19.77 0.10 2.85
N GLU A 69 20.18 -0.84 3.68
CA GLU A 69 19.45 -2.12 3.86
C GLU A 69 18.12 -1.89 4.60
N LEU A 70 18.13 -1.04 5.63
CA LEU A 70 16.94 -0.63 6.36
C LEU A 70 15.97 0.13 5.44
N CYS A 71 16.53 0.98 4.57
CA CYS A 71 15.79 1.72 3.57
C CYS A 71 15.09 0.81 2.55
N ALA A 72 15.78 -0.22 2.06
CA ALA A 72 15.20 -1.19 1.13
C ALA A 72 14.07 -1.99 1.78
N LEU A 73 14.29 -2.53 2.98
CA LEU A 73 13.27 -3.29 3.73
C LEU A 73 12.05 -2.43 4.05
N PHE A 74 12.28 -1.19 4.48
CA PHE A 74 11.20 -0.23 4.73
C PHE A 74 10.44 0.08 3.44
N SER A 75 11.12 0.34 2.33
CA SER A 75 10.49 0.63 1.03
C SER A 75 9.60 -0.53 0.54
N MET A 76 9.94 -1.78 0.85
CA MET A 76 9.11 -2.94 0.53
C MET A 76 7.83 -3.03 1.39
N MET A 77 7.87 -2.55 2.63
CA MET A 77 6.75 -2.63 3.59
C MET A 77 5.91 -1.35 3.68
N ALA A 78 6.47 -0.23 3.23
CA ALA A 78 5.87 1.09 3.18
C ALA A 78 4.62 1.24 2.27
N PRO A 79 4.47 0.55 1.11
CA PRO A 79 3.39 0.86 0.19
C PRO A 79 2.01 0.55 0.78
N SER A 80 1.02 1.35 0.37
CA SER A 80 -0.38 1.20 0.75
C SER A 80 -0.97 -0.16 0.37
N THR A 81 -2.11 -0.53 0.96
CA THR A 81 -2.86 -1.75 0.64
C THR A 81 -3.08 -1.91 -0.87
N SER A 82 -2.73 -3.08 -1.41
CA SER A 82 -2.81 -3.36 -2.85
C SER A 82 -4.24 -3.24 -3.40
N VAL A 83 -4.35 -2.55 -4.54
CA VAL A 83 -5.56 -2.38 -5.36
C VAL A 83 -6.15 -3.73 -5.77
N SER A 84 -5.31 -4.75 -5.95
CA SER A 84 -5.74 -6.10 -6.30
C SER A 84 -6.60 -6.77 -5.22
N SER A 85 -6.50 -6.31 -3.96
CA SER A 85 -7.36 -6.82 -2.86
C SER A 85 -8.84 -6.55 -3.12
N TYR A 86 -9.16 -5.45 -3.83
CA TYR A 86 -10.52 -5.13 -4.25
C TYR A 86 -11.04 -6.11 -5.29
N ALA A 87 -10.26 -6.35 -6.35
CA ALA A 87 -10.62 -7.28 -7.40
C ALA A 87 -10.82 -8.70 -6.84
N MET A 88 -9.95 -9.13 -5.91
CA MET A 88 -10.12 -10.41 -5.21
C MET A 88 -11.37 -10.45 -4.33
N ALA A 89 -11.64 -9.41 -3.53
CA ALA A 89 -12.86 -9.36 -2.72
C ALA A 89 -14.14 -9.40 -3.57
N LYS A 90 -14.13 -8.76 -4.74
CA LYS A 90 -15.23 -8.78 -5.72
C LYS A 90 -15.42 -10.16 -6.33
N GLN A 91 -14.33 -10.85 -6.68
CA GLN A 91 -14.38 -12.21 -7.22
C GLN A 91 -14.91 -13.24 -6.21
N TYR A 92 -14.57 -13.09 -4.93
CA TYR A 92 -14.99 -14.01 -3.87
C TYR A 92 -16.33 -13.63 -3.20
N ASN A 93 -17.14 -12.74 -3.80
CA ASN A 93 -18.41 -12.24 -3.24
C ASN A 93 -18.31 -11.77 -1.78
N CYS A 94 -17.13 -11.30 -1.38
CA CYS A 94 -16.89 -10.71 -0.08
C CYS A 94 -17.32 -9.24 -0.08
N ASN A 95 -17.13 -8.54 1.05
CA ASN A 95 -17.43 -7.13 1.17
C ASN A 95 -16.43 -6.27 0.37
N TYR A 96 -16.60 -6.24 -0.96
CA TYR A 96 -15.75 -5.49 -1.89
C TYR A 96 -15.87 -3.98 -1.65
N GLU A 97 -17.03 -3.50 -1.20
CA GLU A 97 -17.24 -2.09 -0.86
C GLU A 97 -16.30 -1.66 0.27
N LEU A 98 -16.17 -2.47 1.33
CA LEU A 98 -15.20 -2.23 2.41
C LEU A 98 -13.74 -2.32 1.92
N ALA A 99 -13.41 -3.31 1.09
CA ALA A 99 -12.06 -3.50 0.57
C ALA A 99 -11.60 -2.30 -0.29
N GLY A 100 -12.48 -1.75 -1.12
CA GLY A 100 -12.21 -0.57 -1.94
C GLY A 100 -11.99 0.67 -1.10
N GLN A 101 -12.79 0.85 -0.04
CA GLN A 101 -12.64 1.95 0.91
C GLN A 101 -11.31 1.88 1.67
N ILE A 102 -10.89 0.68 2.09
CA ILE A 102 -9.58 0.47 2.73
C ILE A 102 -8.46 0.89 1.79
N VAL A 103 -8.46 0.41 0.53
CA VAL A 103 -7.44 0.79 -0.46
C VAL A 103 -7.37 2.31 -0.61
N PHE A 104 -8.51 2.97 -0.84
CA PHE A 104 -8.58 4.42 -1.03
C PHE A 104 -8.01 5.22 0.14
N ILE A 105 -8.46 4.93 1.38
CA ILE A 105 -7.96 5.63 2.56
C ILE A 105 -6.49 5.30 2.82
N THR A 106 -6.07 4.04 2.64
CA THR A 106 -4.65 3.68 2.82
C THR A 106 -3.78 4.40 1.80
N THR A 107 -4.24 4.62 0.56
CA THR A 107 -3.48 5.35 -0.47
C THR A 107 -3.32 6.83 -0.13
N ILE A 108 -4.33 7.47 0.48
CA ILE A 108 -4.24 8.87 0.93
C ILE A 108 -3.34 9.02 2.16
N VAL A 109 -3.46 8.09 3.12
CA VAL A 109 -2.73 8.17 4.40
C VAL A 109 -1.30 7.63 4.30
N SER A 110 -1.02 6.73 3.35
CA SER A 110 0.30 6.11 3.17
C SER A 110 1.45 7.10 2.96
N PRO A 111 1.36 8.09 2.04
CA PRO A 111 2.42 9.08 1.86
C PRO A 111 2.76 9.83 3.17
N PHE A 112 1.74 10.12 3.97
CA PHE A 112 1.91 10.78 5.27
C PHE A 112 2.63 9.89 6.29
N SER A 113 2.25 8.61 6.39
CA SER A 113 2.95 7.66 7.27
C SER A 113 4.39 7.41 6.83
N ILE A 114 4.62 7.20 5.54
CA ILE A 114 5.96 7.01 4.96
C ILE A 114 6.84 8.22 5.30
N PHE A 115 6.33 9.43 5.09
CA PHE A 115 7.05 10.66 5.42
C PHE A 115 7.44 10.71 6.90
N LEU A 116 6.50 10.39 7.80
CA LEU A 116 6.74 10.39 9.24
C LEU A 116 7.83 9.37 9.63
N PHE A 117 7.74 8.14 9.13
CA PHE A 117 8.73 7.09 9.39
C PHE A 117 10.12 7.43 8.84
N VAL A 118 10.20 7.90 7.58
CA VAL A 118 11.47 8.30 6.97
C VAL A 118 12.08 9.47 7.74
N PHE A 119 11.27 10.44 8.15
CA PHE A 119 11.73 11.57 8.96
C PHE A 119 12.28 11.12 10.33
N THR A 120 11.56 10.23 11.03
CA THR A 120 12.01 9.67 12.30
C THR A 120 13.29 8.86 12.15
N LEU A 121 13.37 7.97 11.15
CA LEU A 121 14.57 7.16 10.88
C LEU A 121 15.79 8.02 10.54
N LYS A 122 15.59 9.08 9.75
CA LYS A 122 16.63 10.06 9.43
C LYS A 122 17.06 10.86 10.65
N SER A 123 16.12 11.25 11.52
CA SER A 123 16.41 12.00 12.75
C SER A 123 17.19 11.19 13.79
N ILE A 124 17.06 9.85 13.78
CA ILE A 124 17.81 8.95 14.69
C ILE A 124 19.23 8.66 14.15
N GLY A 125 19.57 9.13 12.94
CA GLY A 125 20.89 8.88 12.33
C GLY A 125 21.09 7.42 11.90
N LEU A 126 19.99 6.68 11.72
CA LEU A 126 19.98 5.32 11.16
C LEU A 126 20.09 5.33 9.62
N PHE A 127 20.20 6.53 9.05
CA PHE A 127 20.20 6.88 7.64
C PHE A 127 21.28 7.92 7.37
#